data_AF-A0A507D6H7-F1
#
_entry.id   AF-A0A507D6H7-F1
#
_cell.length_a   1.000
_cell.length_b   1.000
_cell.length_c   1.000
_cell.angle_alpha   90.00
_cell.angle_beta   90.00
_cell.angle_gamma   90.00
#
_symmetry.space_group_name_H-M   'P 1'
#
loop_
_entity.id
_entity.type
_entity.pdbx_description
1 polymer ?
#
loop_
_entity_poly.entity_id
_entity_poly.type
_entity_poly.pdbx_seq_one_letter_code
_entity_poly.pdbx_strand_id
1 'polypeptide(L)'
;MSRSLYYARETKPGSRRFCAKCNKHSDSASKQLSLSRMPPVLTIQLKRFEKYTQQSSKIETPVRIPAELDMTPYSTKSIRETYGKNLHPTLSVVTPLSPSLPMQVKKYDPERDSVPTYRYVLMAVVNPGGKLETGHYTSYNRVRGMWFKFDDGNVTSATQREVWDSNVDGKYISTD
;
A
#
# COMPACT_ATOMS: atom_id res chain seq x y z
N MET A 1 -0.92 0.51 -17.86
CA MET A 1 0.46 0.36 -17.33
C MET A 1 0.53 0.99 -15.95
N SER A 2 0.54 0.17 -14.88
CA SER A 2 0.69 0.64 -13.50
C SER A 2 2.17 0.97 -13.26
N ARG A 3 2.55 2.25 -13.37
CA ARG A 3 3.84 2.71 -12.87
C ARG A 3 3.70 2.90 -11.37
N SER A 4 4.44 2.14 -10.57
CA SER A 4 4.54 2.35 -9.12
C SER A 4 5.28 3.67 -8.84
N LEU A 5 4.59 4.80 -9.02
CA LEU A 5 5.17 6.15 -9.00
C LEU A 5 5.89 6.45 -7.68
N TYR A 6 5.37 5.99 -6.55
CA TYR A 6 5.90 6.35 -5.23
C TYR A 6 7.29 5.75 -4.93
N TYR A 7 7.55 4.53 -5.39
CA TYR A 7 8.81 3.81 -5.13
C TYR A 7 9.74 3.81 -6.35
N ALA A 8 9.37 4.51 -7.42
CA ALA A 8 10.19 4.68 -8.59
C ALA A 8 11.50 5.41 -8.24
N ARG A 9 12.57 5.08 -8.96
CA ARG A 9 13.81 5.86 -8.88
C ARG A 9 13.58 7.16 -9.65
N GLU A 10 13.89 8.27 -9.02
CA GLU A 10 13.86 9.59 -9.62
C GLU A 10 15.29 10.11 -9.75
N THR A 11 15.61 10.70 -10.90
CA THR A 11 16.88 11.43 -11.08
C THR A 11 16.56 12.91 -11.03
N LYS A 12 17.27 13.65 -10.18
CA LYS A 12 17.13 15.11 -10.06
C LYS A 12 18.27 15.79 -10.82
N PRO A 13 18.00 16.46 -11.95
CA PRO A 13 18.99 17.29 -12.64
C PRO A 13 19.35 18.51 -11.80
N GLY A 14 20.58 19.00 -11.91
CA GLY A 14 21.03 20.23 -11.23
C GLY A 14 21.30 20.05 -9.72
N SER A 15 21.08 18.86 -9.17
CA SER A 15 21.53 18.55 -7.81
C SER A 15 22.97 18.05 -7.86
N ARG A 16 23.93 18.97 -7.96
CA ARG A 16 25.36 18.61 -7.96
C ARG A 16 25.69 17.90 -6.65
N ARG A 17 26.12 16.65 -6.72
CA ARG A 17 26.48 15.85 -5.55
C ARG A 17 27.90 15.33 -5.69
N PHE A 18 28.67 15.50 -4.64
CA PHE A 18 29.96 14.86 -4.51
C PHE A 18 29.77 13.41 -4.08
N CYS A 19 30.41 12.48 -4.78
CA CYS A 19 30.43 11.07 -4.40
C CYS A 19 31.80 10.74 -3.84
N ALA A 20 31.86 10.47 -2.53
CA ALA A 20 33.10 10.13 -1.83
C ALA A 20 33.79 8.88 -2.39
N LYS A 21 33.03 7.95 -2.97
CA LYS A 21 33.57 6.71 -3.52
C LYS A 21 34.34 6.91 -4.83
N CYS A 22 33.90 7.84 -5.69
CA CYS A 22 34.56 8.11 -6.97
C CYS A 22 35.37 9.41 -6.99
N ASN A 23 35.34 10.18 -5.89
CA ASN A 23 35.98 11.48 -5.73
C ASN A 23 35.64 12.48 -6.86
N LYS A 24 34.40 12.43 -7.35
CA LYS A 24 33.91 13.28 -8.45
C LYS A 24 32.57 13.89 -8.08
N HIS A 25 32.30 15.05 -8.68
CA HIS A 25 30.96 15.63 -8.70
C HIS A 25 30.15 15.00 -9.84
N SER A 26 28.87 14.72 -9.57
CA SER A 26 27.88 14.44 -10.60
C SER A 26 26.86 15.56 -10.63
N ASP A 27 26.46 16.00 -11.83
CA ASP A 27 25.43 17.02 -12.04
C ASP A 27 24.00 16.49 -11.85
N SER A 28 23.88 15.20 -11.51
CA SER A 28 22.61 14.56 -11.20
C SER A 28 22.77 13.62 -10.01
N ALA A 29 21.68 13.44 -9.27
CA ALA A 29 21.60 12.42 -8.24
C ALA A 29 20.30 11.63 -8.40
N SER A 30 20.38 10.32 -8.22
CA SER A 30 19.20 9.48 -8.15
C SER A 30 18.76 9.28 -6.70
N LYS A 31 17.47 9.40 -6.45
CA LYS A 31 16.82 9.09 -5.17
C LYS A 31 15.76 8.02 -5.40
N GLN A 32 15.64 7.09 -4.46
CA GLN A 32 14.56 6.10 -4.44
C GLN A 32 14.10 5.92 -3.00
N LEU A 33 12.79 5.91 -2.78
CA LEU A 33 12.19 5.57 -1.49
C LEU A 33 11.98 4.06 -1.40
N SER A 34 12.08 3.49 -0.20
CA SER A 34 11.82 2.07 0.08
C SER A 34 11.46 1.91 1.56
N LEU A 35 10.69 0.87 1.89
CA LEU A 35 10.32 0.56 3.27
C LEU A 35 11.43 -0.24 3.97
N SER A 36 11.99 0.31 5.03
CA SER A 36 12.99 -0.36 5.87
C SER A 36 12.35 -1.23 6.96
N ARG A 37 11.09 -0.99 7.29
CA ARG A 37 10.27 -1.75 8.23
C ARG A 37 8.82 -1.72 7.77
N MET A 38 8.10 -2.82 8.00
CA MET A 38 6.72 -3.01 7.58
C MET A 38 5.82 -2.96 8.82
N PRO A 39 4.82 -2.06 8.88
CA PRO A 39 3.94 -1.95 10.04
C PRO A 39 2.93 -3.11 10.07
N PRO A 40 2.50 -3.62 11.24
CA PRO A 40 1.45 -4.64 11.32
C PRO A 40 0.13 -4.19 10.69
N VAL A 41 -0.15 -2.88 10.72
CA VAL A 41 -1.28 -2.24 10.06
C VAL A 41 -0.75 -1.17 9.10
N LEU A 42 -1.00 -1.36 7.80
CA LEU A 42 -0.61 -0.43 6.75
C LEU A 42 -1.80 0.45 6.34
N THR A 43 -1.65 1.76 6.52
CA THR A 43 -2.62 2.76 6.05
C THR A 43 -2.11 3.42 4.79
N ILE A 44 -2.92 3.44 3.73
CA ILE A 44 -2.60 4.08 2.46
C ILE A 44 -3.60 5.20 2.21
N GLN A 45 -3.10 6.43 2.12
CA GLN A 45 -3.90 7.57 1.68
C GLN A 45 -3.68 7.82 0.19
N LEU A 46 -4.74 7.76 -0.60
CA LEU A 46 -4.69 8.16 -2.00
C LEU A 46 -4.73 9.69 -2.09
N LYS A 47 -3.71 10.30 -2.70
CA LYS A 47 -3.64 11.75 -2.90
C LYS A 47 -4.58 12.17 -4.04
N ARG A 48 -5.89 12.18 -3.77
CA ARG A 48 -6.96 12.48 -4.74
C ARG A 48 -7.26 13.97 -4.87
N PHE A 49 -6.22 14.80 -4.88
CA PHE A 49 -6.35 16.25 -5.01
C PHE A 49 -5.22 16.80 -5.87
N GLU A 50 -5.58 17.72 -6.75
CA GLU A 50 -4.66 18.46 -7.59
C GLU A 50 -4.90 19.96 -7.42
N LYS A 51 -3.81 20.73 -7.53
CA LYS A 51 -3.83 22.19 -7.36
C LYS A 51 -3.38 22.84 -8.65
N TYR A 52 -4.24 23.66 -9.21
CA TYR A 52 -3.95 24.61 -10.28
C TYR A 52 -3.69 26.00 -9.66
N THR A 53 -3.21 26.94 -10.47
CA THR A 53 -2.81 28.28 -10.04
C THR A 53 -3.86 29.01 -9.20
N GLN A 54 -5.15 28.79 -9.47
CA GLN A 54 -6.27 29.48 -8.81
C GLN A 54 -7.32 28.55 -8.21
N GLN A 55 -7.27 27.24 -8.48
CA GLN A 55 -8.32 26.29 -8.10
C GLN A 55 -7.71 24.95 -7.71
N SER A 56 -8.39 24.21 -6.83
CA SER A 56 -8.05 22.82 -6.52
C SER A 56 -9.24 21.94 -6.89
N SER A 57 -8.96 20.73 -7.40
CA SER A 57 -9.98 19.77 -7.80
C SER A 57 -9.75 18.42 -7.15
N LYS A 58 -10.85 17.69 -6.95
CA LYS A 58 -10.84 16.31 -6.52
C LYS A 58 -10.54 15.40 -7.71
N ILE A 59 -9.67 14.42 -7.51
CA ILE A 59 -9.36 13.40 -8.53
C ILE A 59 -10.29 12.20 -8.31
N GLU A 60 -11.28 12.07 -9.18
CA GLU A 60 -12.31 11.02 -9.12
C GLU A 60 -11.94 9.77 -9.93
N THR A 61 -10.77 9.77 -10.60
CA THR A 61 -10.30 8.62 -11.38
C THR A 61 -10.36 7.33 -10.56
N PRO A 62 -11.05 6.29 -11.05
CA PRO A 62 -11.16 5.03 -10.33
C PRO A 62 -9.79 4.42 -10.00
N VAL A 63 -9.66 3.86 -8.79
CA VAL A 63 -8.47 3.10 -8.40
C VAL A 63 -8.91 1.75 -7.91
N ARG A 64 -8.46 0.69 -8.59
CA ARG A 64 -8.69 -0.69 -8.15
C ARG A 64 -7.90 -0.95 -6.87
N ILE A 65 -8.60 -1.25 -5.79
CA ILE A 65 -8.00 -1.64 -4.52
C ILE A 65 -7.96 -3.17 -4.44
N PRO A 66 -6.78 -3.81 -4.33
CA PRO A 66 -6.70 -5.26 -4.25
C PRO A 66 -7.11 -5.75 -2.85
N ALA A 67 -7.70 -6.95 -2.79
CA ALA A 67 -8.03 -7.60 -1.50
C ALA A 67 -6.77 -8.05 -0.75
N GLU A 68 -5.69 -8.33 -1.48
CA GLU A 68 -4.36 -8.63 -0.94
C GLU A 68 -3.31 -7.73 -1.59
N LEU A 69 -2.38 -7.20 -0.80
CA LEU A 69 -1.32 -6.32 -1.26
C LEU A 69 0.04 -6.88 -0.85
N ASP A 70 0.85 -7.25 -1.83
CA ASP A 70 2.25 -7.63 -1.60
C ASP A 70 3.16 -6.39 -1.57
N MET A 71 3.68 -6.08 -0.39
CA MET A 71 4.60 -4.97 -0.17
C MET A 71 6.07 -5.37 -0.26
N THR A 72 6.38 -6.65 -0.44
CA THR A 72 7.75 -7.18 -0.50
C THR A 72 8.63 -6.45 -1.54
N PRO A 73 8.16 -6.17 -2.78
CA PRO A 73 8.96 -5.50 -3.79
C PRO A 73 9.38 -4.06 -3.42
N TYR A 74 8.62 -3.41 -2.53
CA TYR A 74 8.82 -2.01 -2.12
C TYR A 74 9.71 -1.86 -0.87
N SER A 75 10.22 -2.96 -0.34
CA SER A 75 11.15 -2.96 0.78
C SER A 75 12.58 -2.56 0.36
N THR A 76 13.42 -2.23 1.34
CA THR A 76 14.84 -1.88 1.13
C THR A 76 15.62 -3.02 0.47
N LYS A 77 16.75 -2.68 -0.18
CA LYS A 77 17.65 -3.68 -0.77
C LYS A 77 18.09 -4.75 0.22
N SER A 78 18.43 -4.38 1.47
CA SER A 78 18.81 -5.37 2.49
C SER A 78 17.70 -6.39 2.72
N ILE A 79 16.45 -5.95 2.85
CA ILE A 79 15.29 -6.81 3.01
C ILE A 79 15.10 -7.70 1.77
N ARG A 80 15.07 -7.11 0.56
CA ARG A 80 14.88 -7.86 -0.69
C ARG A 80 16.01 -8.86 -0.98
N GLU A 81 17.25 -8.50 -0.66
CA GLU A 81 18.42 -9.37 -0.82
C GLU A 81 18.44 -10.47 0.24
N THR A 82 17.93 -10.22 1.45
CA THR A 82 17.71 -11.26 2.47
C THR A 82 16.70 -12.31 1.98
N TYR A 83 15.67 -11.89 1.23
CA TYR A 83 14.73 -12.82 0.59
C TYR A 83 15.25 -13.47 -0.70
N GLY A 84 16.21 -12.84 -1.39
CA GLY A 84 16.69 -13.27 -2.70
C GLY A 84 17.99 -14.10 -2.72
N LYS A 85 18.76 -14.17 -1.62
CA LYS A 85 20.12 -14.76 -1.60
C LYS A 85 20.30 -16.03 -0.73
N ASN A 86 19.23 -16.66 -0.26
CA ASN A 86 19.21 -17.84 0.63
C ASN A 86 19.44 -17.55 2.12
N LEU A 87 18.58 -18.18 2.93
CA LEU A 87 18.85 -18.82 4.23
C LEU A 87 20.01 -18.27 5.08
N HIS A 88 19.75 -17.31 5.99
CA HIS A 88 20.38 -17.28 7.33
C HIS A 88 19.59 -16.38 8.29
N PRO A 89 19.52 -16.69 9.60
CA PRO A 89 18.32 -16.49 10.41
C PRO A 89 18.40 -15.20 11.22
N THR A 90 17.51 -14.26 10.92
CA THR A 90 17.07 -13.28 11.93
C THR A 90 15.73 -12.63 11.63
N LEU A 91 15.01 -13.05 10.58
CA LEU A 91 13.68 -12.52 10.30
C LEU A 91 12.62 -13.38 10.96
N SER A 92 12.06 -12.85 12.06
CA SER A 92 10.89 -13.36 12.76
C SER A 92 9.71 -13.46 11.79
N VAL A 93 9.19 -14.67 11.58
CA VAL A 93 7.96 -14.88 10.81
C VAL A 93 6.78 -14.40 11.66
N VAL A 94 5.96 -13.49 11.13
CA VAL A 94 4.67 -13.15 11.73
C VAL A 94 3.62 -14.01 11.06
N THR A 95 3.35 -15.19 11.62
CA THR A 95 2.26 -16.06 11.16
C THR A 95 0.99 -15.70 11.94
N PRO A 96 -0.13 -15.31 11.29
CA PRO A 96 -1.38 -15.05 11.99
C PRO A 96 -2.05 -16.39 12.34
N LEU A 97 -1.70 -16.97 13.48
CA LEU A 97 -2.49 -18.04 14.09
C LEU A 97 -3.42 -17.39 15.11
N SER A 98 -4.62 -17.01 14.66
CA SER A 98 -5.74 -16.49 15.45
C SER A 98 -5.57 -15.10 16.10
N PRO A 99 -6.61 -14.24 16.08
CA PRO A 99 -6.59 -12.92 16.72
C PRO A 99 -6.56 -12.94 18.26
N SER A 100 -6.54 -14.12 18.89
CA SER A 100 -6.59 -14.30 20.35
C SER A 100 -5.29 -14.79 20.99
N LEU A 101 -4.24 -15.07 20.21
CA LEU A 101 -2.95 -15.51 20.75
C LEU A 101 -1.93 -14.35 20.72
N PRO A 102 -1.11 -14.17 21.78
CA PRO A 102 -0.03 -13.20 21.75
C PRO A 102 0.92 -13.52 20.59
N MET A 103 1.45 -12.49 19.92
CA MET A 103 2.42 -12.65 18.84
C MET A 103 3.61 -13.51 19.31
N GLN A 104 3.67 -14.76 18.86
CA GLN A 104 4.79 -15.65 19.15
C GLN A 104 5.86 -15.51 18.07
N VAL A 105 7.06 -15.13 18.48
CA VAL A 105 8.23 -15.08 17.59
C VAL A 105 8.72 -16.51 17.36
N LYS A 106 8.41 -17.10 16.20
CA LYS A 106 8.98 -18.38 15.77
C LYS A 106 10.28 -18.12 14.98
N LYS A 107 11.31 -18.94 15.24
CA LYS A 107 12.51 -18.98 14.39
C LYS A 107 12.11 -19.51 13.01
N TYR A 108 12.51 -18.79 11.96
CA TYR A 108 12.32 -19.19 10.56
C TYR A 108 13.01 -20.53 10.28
N ASP A 109 12.26 -21.53 9.83
CA ASP A 109 12.77 -22.81 9.32
C ASP A 109 12.72 -22.77 7.78
N PRO A 110 13.86 -22.72 7.11
CA PRO A 110 13.89 -22.57 5.67
C PRO A 110 13.51 -23.82 4.86
N GLU A 111 13.44 -24.99 5.47
CA GLU A 111 12.97 -26.21 4.81
C GLU A 111 11.45 -26.39 4.92
N ARG A 112 10.83 -25.75 5.92
CA ARG A 112 9.40 -25.92 6.24
C ARG A 112 8.57 -24.66 6.06
N ASP A 113 9.15 -23.49 6.23
CA ASP A 113 8.44 -22.21 6.22
C ASP A 113 8.59 -21.52 4.86
N SER A 114 7.47 -21.04 4.32
CA SER A 114 7.45 -20.18 3.13
C SER A 114 8.24 -18.89 3.38
N VAL A 115 8.91 -18.37 2.34
CA VAL A 115 9.60 -17.06 2.39
C VAL A 115 8.65 -16.01 3.00
N PRO A 116 9.04 -15.28 4.07
CA PRO A 116 8.17 -14.29 4.68
C PRO A 116 7.81 -13.20 3.67
N THR A 117 6.58 -13.21 3.19
CA THR A 117 6.07 -12.16 2.30
C THR A 117 5.40 -11.08 3.12
N TYR A 118 5.62 -9.81 2.77
CA TYR A 118 4.87 -8.70 3.35
C TYR A 118 3.52 -8.53 2.66
N ARG A 119 2.67 -9.55 2.80
CA ARG A 119 1.30 -9.56 2.29
C ARG A 119 0.34 -8.98 3.31
N TYR A 120 -0.42 -7.99 2.89
CA TYR A 120 -1.48 -7.37 3.66
C TYR A 120 -2.83 -7.80 3.11
N VAL A 121 -3.79 -7.99 4.01
CA VAL A 121 -5.20 -8.20 3.64
C VAL A 121 -5.94 -6.88 3.82
N LEU A 122 -6.81 -6.53 2.88
CA LEU A 122 -7.65 -5.34 2.97
C LEU A 122 -8.67 -5.51 4.11
N MET A 123 -8.60 -4.59 5.08
CA MET A 123 -9.47 -4.60 6.25
C MET A 123 -10.50 -3.47 6.26
N ALA A 124 -10.16 -2.33 5.67
CA ALA A 124 -11.05 -1.17 5.62
C ALA A 124 -10.82 -0.34 4.36
N VAL A 125 -11.88 0.32 3.91
CA VAL A 125 -11.88 1.30 2.82
C VAL A 125 -12.69 2.50 3.26
N VAL A 126 -12.11 3.69 3.21
CA VAL A 126 -12.79 4.95 3.54
C VAL A 126 -13.00 5.74 2.25
N ASN A 127 -14.25 6.10 1.97
CA ASN A 127 -14.65 6.78 0.76
C ASN A 127 -15.04 8.23 1.08
N PRO A 128 -14.29 9.24 0.59
CA PRO A 128 -14.71 10.62 0.62
C PRO A 128 -15.77 10.86 -0.47
N GLY A 129 -17.05 10.93 -0.09
CA GLY A 129 -18.12 11.41 -0.96
C GLY A 129 -18.11 12.94 -1.10
N GLY A 130 -18.66 13.46 -2.19
CA GLY A 130 -18.78 14.92 -2.42
C GLY A 130 -17.52 15.57 -3.03
N LYS A 131 -17.44 16.90 -2.88
CA LYS A 131 -16.40 17.77 -3.46
C LYS A 131 -15.19 17.92 -2.53
N LEU A 132 -14.18 18.67 -2.97
CA LEU A 132 -12.94 18.89 -2.20
C LEU A 132 -13.21 19.60 -0.85
N GLU A 133 -14.10 20.59 -0.84
CA GLU A 133 -14.37 21.45 0.32
C GLU A 133 -15.57 20.97 1.16
N THR A 134 -16.44 20.12 0.59
CA THR A 134 -17.66 19.65 1.23
C THR A 134 -17.94 18.21 0.83
N GLY A 135 -18.30 17.36 1.79
CA GLY A 135 -18.49 15.95 1.51
C GLY A 135 -19.05 15.15 2.67
N HIS A 136 -19.27 13.86 2.39
CA HIS A 136 -19.73 12.87 3.36
C HIS A 136 -18.83 11.65 3.31
N TYR A 137 -18.34 11.21 4.46
CA TYR A 137 -17.44 10.06 4.54
C TYR A 137 -18.23 8.80 4.87
N THR A 138 -18.05 7.77 4.05
CA THR A 138 -18.53 6.42 4.36
C THR A 138 -17.34 5.46 4.47
N SER A 139 -17.53 4.33 5.13
CA SER A 139 -16.49 3.30 5.17
C SER A 139 -17.04 1.90 5.00
N TYR A 140 -16.22 1.03 4.42
CA TYR A 140 -16.42 -0.40 4.44
C TYR A 140 -15.40 -1.02 5.37
N ASN A 141 -15.82 -1.88 6.30
CA ASN A 141 -14.93 -2.56 7.23
C ASN A 141 -15.17 -4.07 7.18
N ARG A 142 -14.09 -4.84 7.24
CA ARG A 142 -14.12 -6.30 7.25
C ARG A 142 -14.05 -6.82 8.68
N VAL A 143 -15.09 -7.51 9.13
CA VAL A 143 -15.19 -8.09 10.48
C VAL A 143 -15.46 -9.58 10.35
N ARG A 144 -14.58 -10.41 10.91
CA ARG A 144 -14.69 -11.89 10.84
C ARG A 144 -14.90 -12.41 9.41
N GLY A 145 -14.22 -11.80 8.45
CA GLY A 145 -14.29 -12.18 7.04
C GLY A 145 -15.44 -11.56 6.24
N MET A 146 -16.44 -10.98 6.90
CA MET A 146 -17.62 -10.36 6.29
C MET A 146 -17.45 -8.84 6.18
N TRP A 147 -18.07 -8.25 5.15
CA TRP A 147 -18.01 -6.81 4.91
C TRP A 147 -19.26 -6.10 5.41
N PHE A 148 -19.07 -4.90 5.96
CA PHE A 148 -20.13 -4.02 6.42
C PHE A 148 -19.85 -2.60 5.95
N LYS A 149 -20.87 -1.91 5.44
CA LYS A 149 -20.85 -0.47 5.16
C LYS A 149 -21.31 0.28 6.41
N PHE A 150 -20.55 1.31 6.77
CA PHE A 150 -20.83 2.23 7.86
C PHE A 150 -21.07 3.61 7.25
N ASP A 151 -22.24 4.16 7.53
CA ASP A 151 -22.75 5.42 7.00
C ASP A 151 -23.44 6.16 8.18
N ASP A 152 -22.65 6.94 8.92
CA ASP A 152 -23.02 7.50 10.23
C ASP A 152 -23.58 6.44 11.19
N GLY A 153 -24.84 6.60 11.61
CA GLY A 153 -25.53 5.65 12.49
C GLY A 153 -26.06 4.41 11.77
N ASN A 154 -25.98 4.35 10.44
CA ASN A 154 -26.49 3.24 9.65
C ASN A 154 -25.37 2.24 9.32
N VAL A 155 -25.60 0.97 9.67
CA VAL A 155 -24.67 -0.12 9.39
C VAL A 155 -25.40 -1.19 8.59
N THR A 156 -24.90 -1.49 7.40
CA THR A 156 -25.49 -2.50 6.50
C THR A 156 -24.45 -3.54 6.11
N SER A 157 -24.89 -4.77 5.85
CA SER A 157 -24.02 -5.78 5.22
C SER A 157 -23.60 -5.33 3.82
N ALA A 158 -22.39 -5.70 3.41
CA ALA A 158 -21.89 -5.46 2.07
C ALA A 158 -21.19 -6.71 1.51
N THR A 159 -21.10 -6.78 0.20
CA THR A 159 -20.34 -7.76 -0.56
C THR A 159 -18.95 -7.23 -0.86
N GLN A 160 -17.99 -8.13 -1.13
CA GLN A 160 -16.66 -7.73 -1.56
C GLN A 160 -16.67 -6.96 -2.89
N ARG A 161 -17.67 -7.22 -3.75
CA ARG A 161 -17.86 -6.49 -5.01
C ARG A 161 -18.23 -5.03 -4.76
N GLU A 162 -19.15 -4.76 -3.84
CA GLU A 162 -19.52 -3.38 -3.47
C GLU A 162 -18.33 -2.59 -2.90
N VAL A 163 -17.44 -3.25 -2.15
CA VAL A 163 -16.21 -2.63 -1.64
C VAL A 163 -15.24 -2.24 -2.76
N TRP A 164 -15.11 -3.08 -3.79
CA TRP A 164 -14.28 -2.77 -4.95
C TRP A 164 -14.87 -1.66 -5.80
N ASP A 165 -16.19 -1.71 -6.01
CA ASP A 165 -16.92 -0.73 -6.82
C ASP A 165 -17.04 0.61 -6.09
N SER A 166 -16.88 0.67 -4.76
CA SER A 166 -16.97 1.92 -3.99
C SER A 166 -15.90 2.96 -4.32
N ASN A 167 -14.85 2.56 -5.05
CA ASN A 167 -13.76 3.44 -5.50
C ASN A 167 -13.77 3.64 -7.03
N VAL A 168 -14.86 3.23 -7.68
CA VAL A 168 -15.11 3.35 -9.11
C VAL A 168 -16.44 4.09 -9.25
N ASP A 169 -16.42 5.42 -9.39
CA ASP A 169 -17.67 6.14 -9.68
C ASP A 169 -18.27 5.57 -10.96
N GLY A 170 -19.52 5.10 -10.82
CA GLY A 170 -20.14 4.12 -11.68
C GLY A 170 -20.04 4.41 -13.18
N LYS A 171 -19.43 3.47 -13.90
CA LYS A 171 -19.84 3.02 -15.24
C LYS A 171 -19.16 1.67 -15.49
N TYR A 172 -19.91 0.59 -15.33
CA TYR A 172 -19.60 -0.64 -16.05
C TYR A 172 -19.73 -0.33 -17.54
N ILE A 173 -18.61 -0.27 -18.27
CA ILE A 173 -18.67 -0.56 -19.70
C ILE A 173 -18.69 -2.08 -19.76
N SER A 174 -19.87 -2.64 -20.01
CA SER A 174 -19.99 -4.02 -20.48
C SER A 174 -19.13 -4.14 -21.74
N THR A 175 -18.14 -5.01 -21.71
CA THR A 175 -17.58 -5.55 -22.95
C THR A 175 -18.10 -6.97 -23.04
N ASP A 176 -19.08 -7.15 -23.93
CA ASP A 176 -19.40 -8.44 -24.53
C ASP A 176 -18.14 -9.09 -25.13
#